data_AF-A0A378ULD0-F1
#
_entry.id   AF-A0A378ULD0-F1
#
_cell.length_a   1.000
_cell.length_b   1.000
_cell.length_c   1.000
_cell.angle_alpha   90.00
_cell.angle_beta   90.00
_cell.angle_gamma   90.00
#
_symmetry.space_group_name_H-M   'P 1'
#
loop_
_entity.id
_entity.type
_entity.pdbx_description
1 polymer ?
#
loop_
_entity_poly.entity_id
_entity_poly.type
_entity_poly.pdbx_seq_one_letter_code
_entity_poly.pdbx_strand_id
1 'polypeptide(L)'
;MVANEVGNRMASFTTSVNGTKAETINNKNNDVNFVNGNATTARNVNNQGDITFDVKVDGKTMNVVNGQLVASNTQVVAGTNTTVTNTAANGNPPIYKVDSRDTVLTGSQGVEVTGGTLDDSKIRTYNVAAKVDGTTITINNNGELTAASSTPETTDLTVSDGKVNAPADNTKLITAAEVAETINQSGFNLTTSKTGTGTVTGTSNELVNPGETVTVEAGNNIAITQVAGKVTVATTMTPTFDRVTINNPTITTPTAEAPAVQRPTVNITNAATIGDLLNTGWNLQGNGKAVDFVQPYETVNFKDGNATTAVVTTDGTTSNVSYNVKVDGSTIMVEDGQLTAVIPEVKYGTVAAEEVGTIADVGDTPGVVTSDNLVEAINASGWNVTAAGANATGSKNELINPGETVTFQAGKNMTVVQSGNTFTYATQDDVNFNSVQFGNNGPTITNNGGNINIAAPDGSPVRITNVAPGKDGTDAVNVDQLKAHRTAVTGGTKYCFCNFIRRRRRQDYLYR
;
A
#
# COMPACT_ATOMS: atom_id res chain seq x y z
N MET A 1 108.44 14.18 -115.35
CA MET A 1 107.49 15.27 -115.04
C MET A 1 106.09 14.70 -115.11
N VAL A 2 105.08 15.34 -114.49
CA VAL A 2 103.78 14.75 -114.10
C VAL A 2 103.95 13.72 -112.97
N ALA A 3 103.09 13.63 -111.95
CA ALA A 3 102.39 14.65 -111.16
C ALA A 3 101.98 13.97 -109.82
N ASN A 4 101.75 14.75 -108.75
CA ASN A 4 101.41 14.21 -107.43
C ASN A 4 100.10 14.82 -106.92
N GLU A 5 99.12 13.99 -106.55
CA GLU A 5 97.99 14.40 -105.72
C GLU A 5 97.32 13.19 -105.05
N VAL A 6 97.29 13.19 -103.71
CA VAL A 6 96.61 12.15 -102.90
C VAL A 6 95.37 12.77 -102.27
N GLY A 7 94.22 12.61 -102.94
CA GLY A 7 92.94 13.10 -102.45
C GLY A 7 92.51 12.37 -101.17
N ASN A 8 92.28 13.11 -100.08
CA ASN A 8 91.88 12.56 -98.78
C ASN A 8 90.45 11.99 -98.85
N ARG A 9 90.27 10.69 -98.58
CA ARG A 9 89.00 9.97 -98.75
C ARG A 9 88.40 9.58 -97.40
N MET A 10 87.34 10.28 -96.98
CA MET A 10 86.48 9.76 -95.90
C MET A 10 85.77 8.48 -96.36
N ALA A 11 85.71 7.48 -95.48
CA ALA A 11 84.91 6.28 -95.70
C ALA A 11 83.43 6.57 -95.43
N SER A 12 82.54 6.21 -96.36
CA SER A 12 81.10 6.41 -96.21
C SER A 12 80.49 5.40 -95.23
N PHE A 13 79.70 5.88 -94.26
CA PHE A 13 78.98 5.03 -93.32
C PHE A 13 77.47 5.36 -93.33
N THR A 14 76.66 4.47 -92.76
CA THR A 14 75.19 4.59 -92.80
C THR A 14 74.65 4.74 -91.39
N THR A 15 73.78 5.73 -91.20
CA THR A 15 73.04 5.93 -89.94
C THR A 15 71.69 5.22 -90.00
N SER A 16 71.20 4.79 -88.85
CA SER A 16 69.87 4.20 -88.70
C SER A 16 69.26 4.59 -87.36
N VAL A 17 67.93 4.71 -87.33
CA VAL A 17 67.14 5.02 -86.15
C VAL A 17 66.12 3.90 -85.97
N ASN A 18 66.08 3.27 -84.80
CA ASN A 18 65.23 2.12 -84.50
C ASN A 18 65.27 1.02 -85.59
N GLY A 19 66.48 0.71 -86.08
CA GLY A 19 66.72 -0.28 -87.13
C GLY A 19 66.44 0.18 -88.57
N THR A 20 65.74 1.30 -88.78
CA THR A 20 65.47 1.84 -90.11
C THR A 20 66.62 2.74 -90.57
N LYS A 21 67.13 2.52 -91.78
CA LYS A 21 68.18 3.37 -92.39
C LYS A 21 67.68 4.81 -92.52
N ALA A 22 68.44 5.75 -91.96
CA ALA A 22 68.17 7.18 -92.06
C ALA A 22 68.90 7.80 -93.26
N GLU A 23 70.23 7.78 -93.27
CA GLU A 23 71.04 8.31 -94.38
C GLU A 23 72.37 7.55 -94.57
N THR A 24 73.07 7.77 -95.69
CA THR A 24 74.46 7.33 -95.89
C THR A 24 75.38 8.53 -96.03
N ILE A 25 76.04 8.88 -94.93
CA ILE A 25 76.97 9.99 -94.86
C ILE A 25 78.24 9.63 -95.64
N ASN A 26 78.61 10.50 -96.58
CA ASN A 26 79.75 10.33 -97.48
C ASN A 26 80.43 11.68 -97.76
N ASN A 27 81.46 11.70 -98.60
CA ASN A 27 82.25 12.89 -98.91
C ASN A 27 81.53 13.97 -99.76
N LYS A 28 80.21 13.90 -99.89
CA LYS A 28 79.33 14.94 -100.45
C LYS A 28 78.33 15.52 -99.43
N ASN A 29 78.24 14.95 -98.22
CA ASN A 29 77.50 15.54 -97.12
C ASN A 29 78.34 16.65 -96.49
N ASN A 30 77.78 17.85 -96.38
CA ASN A 30 78.48 19.01 -95.79
C ASN A 30 78.17 19.17 -94.29
N ASP A 31 77.08 18.59 -93.82
CA ASP A 31 76.57 18.66 -92.45
C ASP A 31 75.82 17.37 -92.06
N VAL A 32 75.51 17.24 -90.76
CA VAL A 32 74.62 16.21 -90.19
C VAL A 32 73.77 16.90 -89.13
N ASN A 33 72.44 16.93 -89.32
CA ASN A 33 71.52 17.69 -88.47
C ASN A 33 70.84 16.79 -87.42
N PHE A 34 70.87 17.20 -86.15
CA PHE A 34 70.20 16.54 -85.04
C PHE A 34 69.02 17.39 -84.57
N VAL A 35 67.80 16.89 -84.80
CA VAL A 35 66.55 17.63 -84.55
C VAL A 35 65.94 17.35 -83.17
N ASN A 36 65.19 18.33 -82.66
CA ASN A 36 64.42 18.19 -81.41
C ASN A 36 63.27 17.19 -81.57
N GLY A 37 63.06 16.33 -80.57
CA GLY A 37 61.86 15.50 -80.46
C GLY A 37 60.69 16.25 -79.79
N ASN A 38 59.54 15.59 -79.67
CA ASN A 38 58.37 16.17 -78.99
C ASN A 38 58.70 16.54 -77.53
N ALA A 39 59.23 15.58 -76.77
CA ALA A 39 59.62 15.75 -75.36
C ALA A 39 61.13 15.86 -75.13
N THR A 40 61.95 16.03 -76.19
CA THR A 40 63.41 16.16 -76.07
C THR A 40 63.98 17.30 -76.89
N THR A 41 65.11 17.85 -76.44
CA THR A 41 65.87 18.90 -77.13
C THR A 41 67.28 18.40 -77.40
N ALA A 42 67.73 18.47 -78.66
CA ALA A 42 69.10 18.14 -79.04
C ALA A 42 69.98 19.39 -78.89
N ARG A 43 71.17 19.26 -78.28
CA ARG A 43 72.13 20.37 -78.12
C ARG A 43 73.56 19.92 -78.40
N ASN A 44 74.29 20.71 -79.18
CA ASN A 44 75.76 20.74 -79.16
C ASN A 44 76.17 21.53 -77.90
N VAL A 45 77.00 20.93 -77.05
CA VAL A 45 77.31 21.46 -75.71
C VAL A 45 78.68 22.14 -75.57
N ASN A 46 79.59 21.96 -76.53
CA ASN A 46 80.98 22.42 -76.39
C ASN A 46 81.68 22.88 -77.68
N ASN A 47 81.09 22.72 -78.86
CA ASN A 47 81.72 22.92 -80.17
C ASN A 47 82.95 22.01 -80.45
N GLN A 48 83.08 20.87 -79.75
CA GLN A 48 83.99 19.78 -80.15
C GLN A 48 83.26 18.66 -80.92
N GLY A 49 81.92 18.69 -80.96
CA GLY A 49 81.09 17.73 -81.70
C GLY A 49 80.15 16.89 -80.83
N ASP A 50 80.19 17.05 -79.50
CA ASP A 50 79.35 16.29 -78.58
C ASP A 50 77.88 16.75 -78.64
N ILE A 51 76.97 15.79 -78.84
CA ILE A 51 75.52 16.00 -78.92
C ILE A 51 74.85 15.39 -77.68
N THR A 52 74.06 16.20 -76.97
CA THR A 52 73.24 15.76 -75.83
C THR A 52 71.75 15.84 -76.16
N PHE A 53 70.94 15.05 -75.47
CA PHE A 53 69.48 15.06 -75.56
C PHE A 53 68.86 15.33 -74.19
N ASP A 54 68.40 16.54 -73.95
CA ASP A 54 67.69 16.91 -72.72
C ASP A 54 66.21 16.51 -72.80
N VAL A 55 65.64 16.03 -71.70
CA VAL A 55 64.19 15.80 -71.59
C VAL A 55 63.50 17.11 -71.19
N LYS A 56 62.45 17.48 -71.92
CA LYS A 56 61.61 18.64 -71.59
C LYS A 56 60.72 18.30 -70.40
N VAL A 57 60.85 19.06 -69.33
CA VAL A 57 60.05 18.97 -68.11
C VAL A 57 59.37 20.31 -67.83
N ASP A 58 58.24 20.31 -67.13
CA ASP A 58 57.50 21.53 -66.76
C ASP A 58 58.03 22.18 -65.47
N GLY A 59 58.88 21.47 -64.71
CA GLY A 59 59.40 21.91 -63.41
C GLY A 59 58.35 21.95 -62.30
N LYS A 60 57.15 21.39 -62.53
CA LYS A 60 55.97 21.55 -61.67
C LYS A 60 55.26 20.22 -61.38
N THR A 61 55.10 19.37 -62.38
CA THR A 61 54.65 17.98 -62.23
C THR A 61 55.85 17.03 -62.32
N MET A 62 56.81 17.31 -63.21
CA MET A 62 58.04 16.56 -63.40
C MET A 62 59.25 17.49 -63.38
N ASN A 63 60.40 16.99 -62.92
CA ASN A 63 61.68 17.71 -62.96
C ASN A 63 62.83 16.73 -63.21
N VAL A 64 63.99 17.22 -63.63
CA VAL A 64 65.24 16.43 -63.73
C VAL A 64 66.16 16.86 -62.59
N VAL A 65 66.45 15.94 -61.67
CA VAL A 65 67.32 16.17 -60.51
C VAL A 65 68.46 15.17 -60.55
N ASN A 66 69.70 15.66 -60.49
CA ASN A 66 70.93 14.85 -60.57
C ASN A 66 70.98 13.87 -61.76
N GLY A 67 70.37 14.25 -62.90
CA GLY A 67 70.29 13.43 -64.12
C GLY A 67 69.13 12.43 -64.17
N GLN A 68 68.35 12.26 -63.09
CA GLN A 68 67.17 11.40 -63.06
C GLN A 68 65.88 12.21 -63.18
N LEU A 69 64.92 11.68 -63.96
CA LEU A 69 63.56 12.22 -64.07
C LEU A 69 62.75 11.85 -62.81
N VAL A 70 62.19 12.84 -62.13
CA VAL A 70 61.45 12.69 -60.86
C VAL A 70 60.11 13.43 -60.88
N ALA A 71 59.11 12.89 -60.19
CA ALA A 71 57.84 13.57 -59.96
C ALA A 71 58.01 14.67 -58.90
N SER A 72 57.49 15.88 -59.17
CA SER A 72 57.72 17.07 -58.34
C SER A 72 56.64 17.31 -57.28
N ASN A 73 55.47 16.66 -57.40
CA ASN A 73 54.38 16.79 -56.43
C ASN A 73 53.51 15.53 -56.42
N THR A 74 53.14 15.06 -55.22
CA THR A 74 52.08 14.06 -54.99
C THR A 74 51.08 14.67 -54.02
N GLN A 75 49.83 14.88 -54.47
CA GLN A 75 48.79 15.48 -53.64
C GLN A 75 48.06 14.41 -52.83
N VAL A 76 47.99 14.59 -51.52
CA VAL A 76 47.17 13.81 -50.59
C VAL A 76 46.30 14.80 -49.82
N VAL A 77 44.98 14.65 -49.92
CA VAL A 77 43.99 15.54 -49.30
C VAL A 77 43.45 14.88 -48.03
N ALA A 78 43.37 15.63 -46.93
CA ALA A 78 42.77 15.17 -45.69
C ALA A 78 41.23 15.16 -45.80
N GLY A 79 40.59 14.16 -45.18
CA GLY A 79 39.13 14.13 -45.00
C GLY A 79 38.74 14.76 -43.66
N THR A 80 37.45 15.02 -43.45
CA THR A 80 36.90 15.79 -42.32
C THR A 80 37.45 15.39 -40.95
N ASN A 81 37.68 14.08 -40.72
CA ASN A 81 38.14 13.54 -39.42
C ASN A 81 39.59 13.00 -39.45
N THR A 82 40.37 13.22 -40.51
CA THR A 82 41.77 12.76 -40.59
C THR A 82 42.78 13.90 -40.55
N THR A 83 43.90 13.68 -39.87
CA THR A 83 45.09 14.55 -39.95
C THR A 83 46.11 13.88 -40.86
N VAL A 84 46.43 14.53 -41.99
CA VAL A 84 47.54 14.14 -42.86
C VAL A 84 48.78 14.92 -42.43
N THR A 85 49.80 14.23 -41.95
CA THR A 85 51.11 14.82 -41.64
C THR A 85 52.14 14.35 -42.66
N ASN A 86 52.95 15.28 -43.16
CA ASN A 86 54.03 15.01 -44.12
C ASN A 86 55.37 15.21 -43.42
N THR A 87 56.19 14.17 -43.36
CA THR A 87 57.56 14.26 -42.88
C THR A 87 58.53 14.08 -44.05
N ALA A 88 59.09 15.19 -44.53
CA ALA A 88 60.14 15.16 -45.55
C ALA A 88 61.45 14.66 -44.93
N ALA A 89 61.82 13.41 -45.20
CA ALA A 89 63.15 12.89 -44.89
C ALA A 89 64.14 13.35 -45.98
N ASN A 90 65.26 13.96 -45.57
CA ASN A 90 66.25 14.57 -46.47
C ASN A 90 66.67 13.62 -47.61
N GLY A 91 66.19 13.90 -48.84
CA GLY A 91 66.53 13.16 -50.06
C GLY A 91 65.57 12.03 -50.47
N ASN A 92 64.55 11.71 -49.66
CA ASN A 92 63.55 10.67 -49.97
C ASN A 92 62.17 11.27 -50.31
N PRO A 93 61.29 10.53 -51.03
CA PRO A 93 59.92 10.96 -51.30
C PRO A 93 59.10 11.14 -50.01
N PRO A 94 58.11 12.05 -50.00
CA PRO A 94 57.35 12.37 -48.79
C PRO A 94 56.54 11.18 -48.28
N ILE A 95 56.67 10.89 -46.98
CA ILE A 95 55.86 9.88 -46.29
C ILE A 95 54.68 10.59 -45.63
N TYR A 96 53.48 10.31 -46.13
CA TYR A 96 52.22 10.80 -45.58
C TYR A 96 51.73 9.85 -44.48
N LYS A 97 51.69 10.33 -43.24
CA LYS A 97 51.02 9.63 -42.14
C LYS A 97 49.61 10.17 -41.99
N VAL A 98 48.63 9.28 -42.08
CA VAL A 98 47.20 9.59 -41.86
C VAL A 98 46.78 9.03 -40.50
N ASP A 99 46.45 9.90 -39.55
CA ASP A 99 45.80 9.52 -38.29
C ASP A 99 44.35 9.99 -38.31
N SER A 100 43.41 9.14 -37.88
CA SER A 100 42.03 9.55 -37.58
C SER A 100 41.98 10.24 -36.21
N ARG A 101 41.11 11.24 -36.05
CA ARG A 101 40.87 11.92 -34.77
C ARG A 101 39.57 11.46 -34.08
N ASP A 102 39.47 11.81 -32.80
CA ASP A 102 38.45 11.35 -31.86
C ASP A 102 37.03 11.82 -32.19
N THR A 103 36.05 10.98 -31.81
CA THR A 103 34.62 11.34 -31.78
C THR A 103 34.27 11.97 -30.43
N VAL A 104 33.33 12.91 -30.40
CA VAL A 104 32.73 13.42 -29.16
C VAL A 104 31.38 12.72 -28.92
N LEU A 105 31.23 12.09 -27.77
CA LEU A 105 29.97 11.52 -27.27
C LEU A 105 29.59 12.24 -25.97
N THR A 106 28.31 12.58 -25.82
CA THR A 106 27.76 13.19 -24.60
C THR A 106 26.51 12.44 -24.15
N GLY A 107 26.34 12.31 -22.83
CA GLY A 107 25.12 11.78 -22.21
C GLY A 107 24.13 12.90 -21.89
N SER A 108 22.84 12.59 -21.93
CA SER A 108 21.76 13.47 -21.47
C SER A 108 20.63 12.65 -20.83
N GLN A 109 19.68 13.31 -20.16
CA GLN A 109 18.39 12.76 -19.70
C GLN A 109 18.42 11.28 -19.24
N GLY A 110 19.07 11.02 -18.09
CA GLY A 110 19.10 9.69 -17.49
C GLY A 110 20.22 8.76 -17.96
N VAL A 111 21.11 9.20 -18.85
CA VAL A 111 22.31 8.45 -19.27
C VAL A 111 23.59 9.21 -18.92
N GLU A 112 24.60 8.48 -18.46
CA GLU A 112 25.97 8.95 -18.29
C GLU A 112 26.91 8.24 -19.26
N VAL A 113 27.83 9.01 -19.87
CA VAL A 113 28.84 8.48 -20.80
C VAL A 113 30.20 8.91 -20.30
N THR A 114 31.07 7.95 -20.01
CA THR A 114 32.46 8.19 -19.60
C THR A 114 33.41 7.65 -20.67
N GLY A 115 34.22 8.52 -21.25
CA GLY A 115 35.20 8.17 -22.28
C GLY A 115 36.48 7.63 -21.68
N GLY A 116 36.94 6.46 -22.13
CA GLY A 116 38.24 5.91 -21.79
C GLY A 116 39.40 6.61 -22.49
N THR A 117 40.61 6.24 -22.11
CA THR A 117 41.82 6.53 -22.90
C THR A 117 41.80 5.79 -24.24
N LEU A 118 42.62 6.23 -25.19
CA LEU A 118 43.00 5.39 -26.33
C LEU A 118 43.81 4.20 -25.82
N ASP A 119 43.57 3.02 -26.40
CA ASP A 119 44.44 1.85 -26.22
C ASP A 119 45.59 1.82 -27.24
N ASP A 120 46.47 0.82 -27.12
CA ASP A 120 47.60 0.62 -28.05
C ASP A 120 47.17 0.31 -29.49
N SER A 121 45.90 -0.08 -29.70
CA SER A 121 45.28 -0.28 -31.02
C SER A 121 44.68 1.01 -31.61
N LYS A 122 44.79 2.15 -30.90
CA LYS A 122 44.09 3.42 -31.17
C LYS A 122 42.56 3.34 -31.12
N ILE A 123 42.00 2.37 -30.40
CA ILE A 123 40.56 2.29 -30.13
C ILE A 123 40.28 3.09 -28.85
N ARG A 124 39.16 3.82 -28.83
CA ARG A 124 38.68 4.51 -27.63
C ARG A 124 37.34 3.91 -27.21
N THR A 125 37.35 3.18 -26.10
CA THR A 125 36.14 2.63 -25.49
C THR A 125 35.39 3.72 -24.72
N TYR A 126 34.07 3.74 -24.82
CA TYR A 126 33.19 4.59 -24.02
C TYR A 126 32.34 3.68 -23.15
N ASN A 127 32.31 3.93 -21.84
CA ASN A 127 31.36 3.28 -20.95
C ASN A 127 30.07 4.09 -20.91
N VAL A 128 28.93 3.41 -20.98
CA VAL A 128 27.59 4.03 -21.02
C VAL A 128 26.73 3.39 -19.94
N ALA A 129 26.27 4.20 -19.00
CA ALA A 129 25.50 3.75 -17.85
C ALA A 129 24.19 4.53 -17.73
N ALA A 130 23.15 3.90 -17.19
CA ALA A 130 21.97 4.61 -16.71
C ALA A 130 22.33 5.41 -15.44
N LYS A 131 21.79 6.62 -15.30
CA LYS A 131 21.82 7.36 -14.04
C LYS A 131 20.70 6.83 -13.15
N VAL A 132 21.04 6.51 -11.91
CA VAL A 132 20.09 6.04 -10.88
C VAL A 132 20.18 6.94 -9.66
N ASP A 133 19.13 6.98 -8.84
CA ASP A 133 19.10 7.77 -7.60
C ASP A 133 19.77 7.06 -6.41
N GLY A 134 20.12 5.78 -6.57
CA GLY A 134 20.68 4.93 -5.52
C GLY A 134 19.70 4.61 -4.38
N THR A 135 18.42 4.96 -4.54
CA THR A 135 17.42 5.02 -3.46
C THR A 135 16.15 4.26 -3.83
N THR A 136 15.56 4.56 -5.00
CA THR A 136 14.46 3.77 -5.58
C THR A 136 14.97 2.78 -6.63
N ILE A 137 16.06 3.10 -7.32
CA ILE A 137 16.75 2.21 -8.27
C ILE A 137 18.26 2.24 -8.01
N THR A 138 18.87 1.07 -8.15
CA THR A 138 20.31 0.84 -8.01
C THR A 138 20.84 0.10 -9.25
N ILE A 139 22.17 0.06 -9.42
CA ILE A 139 22.82 -0.86 -10.37
C ILE A 139 23.52 -1.93 -9.53
N ASN A 140 23.24 -3.20 -9.80
CA ASN A 140 23.81 -4.31 -9.05
C ASN A 140 25.23 -4.67 -9.51
N ASN A 141 25.88 -5.62 -8.82
CA ASN A 141 27.26 -6.05 -9.13
C ASN A 141 27.42 -6.71 -10.52
N ASN A 142 26.33 -7.08 -11.19
CA ASN A 142 26.33 -7.62 -12.56
C ASN A 142 26.13 -6.53 -13.64
N GLY A 143 25.84 -5.29 -13.23
CA GLY A 143 25.49 -4.18 -14.13
C GLY A 143 23.99 -4.05 -14.46
N GLU A 144 23.13 -4.80 -13.78
CA GLU A 144 21.68 -4.79 -14.01
C GLU A 144 20.99 -3.71 -13.17
N LEU A 145 19.90 -3.12 -13.67
CA LEU A 145 19.07 -2.19 -12.90
C LEU A 145 18.18 -2.96 -11.91
N THR A 146 18.31 -2.65 -10.62
CA THR A 146 17.52 -3.26 -9.54
C THR A 146 16.73 -2.20 -8.80
N ALA A 147 15.40 -2.35 -8.77
CA ALA A 147 14.54 -1.56 -7.91
C ALA A 147 14.85 -1.86 -6.42
N ALA A 148 14.72 -0.85 -5.56
CA ALA A 148 14.93 -0.98 -4.13
C ALA A 148 13.77 -1.76 -3.48
N SER A 149 13.88 -3.10 -3.51
CA SER A 149 12.96 -4.02 -2.82
C SER A 149 13.21 -4.03 -1.30
N SER A 150 13.10 -2.87 -0.64
CA SER A 150 12.98 -2.81 0.81
C SER A 150 11.67 -3.47 1.22
N THR A 151 11.73 -4.53 2.02
CA THR A 151 10.57 -4.98 2.79
C THR A 151 10.02 -3.79 3.59
N PRO A 152 8.72 -3.48 3.53
CA PRO A 152 8.17 -2.34 4.26
C PRO A 152 8.48 -2.45 5.76
N GLU A 153 8.95 -1.37 6.36
CA GLU A 153 9.22 -1.37 7.81
C GLU A 153 7.89 -1.42 8.58
N THR A 154 7.75 -2.44 9.43
CA THR A 154 6.60 -2.60 10.33
C THR A 154 6.92 -2.12 11.74
N THR A 155 5.88 -2.02 12.57
CA THR A 155 5.99 -1.79 14.01
C THR A 155 4.94 -2.60 14.76
N ASP A 156 5.35 -3.22 15.85
CA ASP A 156 4.46 -3.89 16.79
C ASP A 156 3.45 -2.89 17.37
N LEU A 157 2.22 -3.35 17.58
CA LEU A 157 1.28 -2.76 18.54
C LEU A 157 1.48 -3.41 19.91
N THR A 158 1.07 -2.71 20.98
CA THR A 158 1.11 -3.28 22.34
C THR A 158 -0.21 -3.05 23.06
N VAL A 159 -0.60 -4.00 23.91
CA VAL A 159 -1.78 -3.91 24.76
C VAL A 159 -1.36 -3.70 26.22
N SER A 160 -2.09 -2.85 26.94
CA SER A 160 -1.95 -2.67 28.39
C SER A 160 -3.31 -2.36 29.01
N ASP A 161 -3.67 -3.05 30.10
CA ASP A 161 -4.98 -2.95 30.78
C ASP A 161 -6.19 -3.07 29.82
N GLY A 162 -6.09 -3.98 28.85
CA GLY A 162 -7.09 -4.22 27.79
C GLY A 162 -7.07 -3.21 26.63
N LYS A 163 -6.36 -2.08 26.78
CA LYS A 163 -6.29 -1.02 25.78
C LYS A 163 -5.09 -1.19 24.84
N VAL A 164 -5.32 -1.01 23.54
CA VAL A 164 -4.26 -0.88 22.54
C VAL A 164 -3.55 0.48 22.67
N ASN A 165 -2.23 0.47 22.76
CA ASN A 165 -1.39 1.67 22.76
C ASN A 165 -1.16 2.20 21.33
N ALA A 166 -0.81 3.48 21.22
CA ALA A 166 -0.24 3.98 19.96
C ALA A 166 1.11 3.30 19.68
N PRO A 167 1.44 2.97 18.41
CA PRO A 167 2.73 2.40 18.05
C PRO A 167 3.87 3.37 18.39
N ALA A 168 5.06 2.82 18.67
CA ALA A 168 6.23 3.62 19.05
C ALA A 168 6.75 4.51 17.91
N ASP A 169 6.51 4.11 16.66
CA ASP A 169 6.74 4.91 15.45
C ASP A 169 5.45 4.95 14.64
N ASN A 170 4.88 6.13 14.45
CA ASN A 170 3.62 6.32 13.72
C ASN A 170 3.81 6.53 12.20
N THR A 171 5.03 6.31 11.68
CA THR A 171 5.34 6.38 10.24
C THR A 171 5.47 5.01 9.58
N LYS A 172 5.43 3.93 10.37
CA LYS A 172 5.59 2.53 9.93
C LYS A 172 4.25 1.82 9.68
N LEU A 173 4.30 0.69 9.00
CA LEU A 173 3.13 -0.15 8.72
C LEU A 173 2.88 -1.17 9.85
N ILE A 174 1.70 -1.80 9.80
CA ILE A 174 1.30 -2.89 10.70
C ILE A 174 0.68 -3.99 9.83
N THR A 175 0.97 -5.25 10.13
CA THR A 175 0.49 -6.43 9.41
C THR A 175 -0.88 -6.91 9.91
N ALA A 176 -1.59 -7.67 9.08
CA ALA A 176 -2.85 -8.30 9.48
C ALA A 176 -2.68 -9.29 10.66
N ALA A 177 -1.52 -9.91 10.81
CA ALA A 177 -1.21 -10.81 11.93
C ALA A 177 -1.10 -10.03 13.25
N GLU A 178 -0.32 -8.96 13.27
CA GLU A 178 -0.19 -8.07 14.44
C GLU A 178 -1.54 -7.44 14.82
N VAL A 179 -2.37 -7.06 13.85
CA VAL A 179 -3.74 -6.56 14.11
C VAL A 179 -4.62 -7.63 14.76
N ALA A 180 -4.66 -8.84 14.22
CA ALA A 180 -5.47 -9.93 14.77
C ALA A 180 -5.01 -10.34 16.18
N GLU A 181 -3.70 -10.46 16.39
CA GLU A 181 -3.14 -10.76 17.71
C GLU A 181 -3.42 -9.65 18.72
N THR A 182 -3.26 -8.38 18.32
CA THR A 182 -3.55 -7.22 19.17
C THR A 182 -5.03 -7.14 19.56
N ILE A 183 -5.95 -7.43 18.63
CA ILE A 183 -7.39 -7.50 18.94
C ILE A 183 -7.65 -8.61 19.96
N ASN A 184 -7.13 -9.81 19.74
CA ASN A 184 -7.32 -10.96 20.64
C ASN A 184 -6.70 -10.75 22.03
N GLN A 185 -5.62 -9.96 22.14
CA GLN A 185 -5.02 -9.58 23.43
C GLN A 185 -5.70 -8.37 24.09
N SER A 186 -6.40 -7.53 23.34
CA SER A 186 -7.19 -6.39 23.86
C SER A 186 -8.44 -6.86 24.62
N GLY A 187 -9.15 -5.96 25.29
CA GLY A 187 -10.35 -6.32 26.05
C GLY A 187 -10.86 -5.23 26.98
N PHE A 188 -11.64 -5.61 27.99
CA PHE A 188 -12.05 -4.71 29.07
C PHE A 188 -11.85 -5.35 30.45
N ASN A 189 -11.51 -4.54 31.45
CA ASN A 189 -11.38 -5.01 32.82
C ASN A 189 -12.76 -5.10 33.49
N LEU A 190 -13.21 -6.33 33.78
CA LEU A 190 -14.36 -6.63 34.62
C LEU A 190 -13.96 -6.57 36.10
N THR A 191 -14.82 -5.99 36.95
CA THR A 191 -14.66 -6.01 38.41
C THR A 191 -16.03 -5.94 39.10
N THR A 192 -16.10 -6.35 40.36
CA THR A 192 -17.34 -6.40 41.15
C THR A 192 -17.24 -5.56 42.42
N SER A 193 -18.22 -4.68 42.65
CA SER A 193 -18.25 -3.79 43.81
C SER A 193 -19.66 -3.59 44.35
N LYS A 194 -19.78 -2.94 45.51
CA LYS A 194 -21.06 -2.79 46.22
C LYS A 194 -21.23 -1.42 46.89
N THR A 195 -22.49 -1.07 47.09
CA THR A 195 -23.01 0.11 47.81
C THR A 195 -24.22 -0.31 48.64
N GLY A 196 -24.52 0.42 49.71
CA GLY A 196 -25.61 0.06 50.63
C GLY A 196 -25.39 -1.29 51.32
N THR A 197 -26.46 -2.05 51.50
CA THR A 197 -26.49 -3.34 52.23
C THR A 197 -25.98 -4.55 51.45
N GLY A 198 -25.52 -4.36 50.20
CA GLY A 198 -25.11 -5.46 49.32
C GLY A 198 -23.95 -6.32 49.84
N THR A 199 -23.74 -7.46 49.19
CA THR A 199 -22.66 -8.42 49.45
C THR A 199 -21.90 -8.74 48.17
N VAL A 200 -20.57 -8.71 48.24
CA VAL A 200 -19.67 -9.08 47.14
C VAL A 200 -18.45 -9.78 47.75
N THR A 201 -17.91 -10.77 47.03
CA THR A 201 -16.78 -11.61 47.46
C THR A 201 -15.97 -12.04 46.24
N GLY A 202 -14.64 -12.09 46.35
CA GLY A 202 -13.77 -12.51 45.24
C GLY A 202 -13.49 -11.44 44.19
N THR A 203 -13.58 -10.15 44.53
CA THR A 203 -13.28 -9.04 43.61
C THR A 203 -11.83 -9.10 43.09
N SER A 204 -11.68 -9.35 41.79
CA SER A 204 -10.47 -9.11 40.98
C SER A 204 -10.68 -7.89 40.05
N ASN A 205 -9.63 -7.51 39.32
CA ASN A 205 -9.78 -6.95 37.98
C ASN A 205 -9.47 -8.10 37.02
N GLU A 206 -10.48 -8.60 36.32
CA GLU A 206 -10.35 -9.65 35.30
C GLU A 206 -10.29 -8.97 33.93
N LEU A 207 -9.24 -9.17 33.14
CA LEU A 207 -9.26 -8.74 31.74
C LEU A 207 -10.10 -9.75 30.95
N VAL A 208 -11.18 -9.27 30.34
CA VAL A 208 -12.05 -10.07 29.46
C VAL A 208 -11.66 -9.80 28.01
N ASN A 209 -11.15 -10.82 27.32
CA ASN A 209 -10.72 -10.76 25.92
C ASN A 209 -11.88 -11.06 24.93
N PRO A 210 -11.80 -10.62 23.65
CA PRO A 210 -12.76 -10.99 22.61
C PRO A 210 -12.95 -12.50 22.49
N GLY A 211 -14.22 -12.93 22.41
CA GLY A 211 -14.61 -14.34 22.36
C GLY A 211 -14.84 -14.99 23.74
N GLU A 212 -14.43 -14.35 24.84
CA GLU A 212 -14.73 -14.85 26.19
C GLU A 212 -16.19 -14.57 26.60
N THR A 213 -16.72 -15.43 27.49
CA THR A 213 -18.12 -15.37 27.94
C THR A 213 -18.22 -14.87 29.37
N VAL A 214 -18.83 -13.70 29.57
CA VAL A 214 -19.16 -13.18 30.91
C VAL A 214 -20.53 -13.70 31.35
N THR A 215 -20.54 -14.68 32.26
CA THR A 215 -21.76 -15.21 32.85
C THR A 215 -22.26 -14.30 33.98
N VAL A 216 -23.54 -13.90 33.93
CA VAL A 216 -24.21 -13.17 35.01
C VAL A 216 -25.30 -14.05 35.62
N GLU A 217 -25.04 -14.66 36.77
CA GLU A 217 -26.01 -15.53 37.44
C GLU A 217 -27.03 -14.74 38.28
N ALA A 218 -28.31 -15.09 38.16
CA ALA A 218 -29.37 -14.52 38.97
C ALA A 218 -29.62 -15.35 40.23
N GLY A 219 -29.36 -14.76 41.40
CA GLY A 219 -29.78 -15.31 42.69
C GLY A 219 -31.30 -15.25 42.92
N ASN A 220 -31.72 -15.68 44.11
CA ASN A 220 -33.13 -15.66 44.51
C ASN A 220 -33.77 -14.27 44.36
N ASN A 221 -35.03 -14.23 43.93
CA ASN A 221 -35.83 -13.02 43.70
C ASN A 221 -35.30 -12.04 42.64
N ILE A 222 -34.28 -12.44 41.88
CA ILE A 222 -33.82 -11.73 40.69
C ILE A 222 -34.27 -12.48 39.43
N ALA A 223 -34.75 -11.70 38.45
CA ALA A 223 -34.99 -12.11 37.09
C ALA A 223 -34.02 -11.33 36.20
N ILE A 224 -32.92 -11.94 35.78
CA ILE A 224 -32.14 -11.37 34.67
C ILE A 224 -32.94 -11.67 33.41
N THR A 225 -33.42 -10.63 32.73
CA THR A 225 -34.01 -10.68 31.39
C THR A 225 -33.07 -9.98 30.42
N GLN A 226 -32.32 -10.77 29.68
CA GLN A 226 -31.30 -10.31 28.75
C GLN A 226 -31.92 -10.43 27.33
N VAL A 227 -32.10 -9.31 26.61
CA VAL A 227 -32.79 -9.18 25.29
C VAL A 227 -32.20 -7.99 24.51
N ALA A 228 -32.15 -8.02 23.17
CA ALA A 228 -31.36 -7.16 22.26
C ALA A 228 -30.07 -6.63 22.91
N GLY A 229 -29.18 -7.54 23.32
CA GLY A 229 -27.92 -7.20 23.98
C GLY A 229 -28.03 -6.59 25.39
N LYS A 230 -29.22 -6.16 25.78
CA LYS A 230 -29.54 -5.46 27.01
C LYS A 230 -29.83 -6.44 28.15
N VAL A 231 -28.89 -6.54 29.08
CA VAL A 231 -29.12 -7.11 30.41
C VAL A 231 -30.11 -6.24 31.18
N THR A 232 -31.29 -6.77 31.47
CA THR A 232 -32.27 -6.15 32.39
C THR A 232 -32.32 -6.97 33.68
N VAL A 233 -31.84 -6.43 34.79
CA VAL A 233 -31.89 -7.11 36.10
C VAL A 233 -33.12 -6.63 36.87
N ALA A 234 -34.22 -7.38 36.77
CA ALA A 234 -35.47 -7.07 37.43
C ALA A 234 -35.66 -7.86 38.74
N THR A 235 -36.50 -7.36 39.63
CA THR A 235 -37.19 -8.21 40.61
C THR A 235 -38.30 -8.99 39.91
N THR A 236 -38.54 -10.21 40.37
CA THR A 236 -39.48 -11.14 39.74
C THR A 236 -40.94 -10.74 39.98
N MET A 237 -41.87 -11.28 39.18
CA MET A 237 -43.30 -10.99 39.33
C MET A 237 -43.96 -11.71 40.51
N THR A 238 -43.32 -12.76 41.05
CA THR A 238 -43.76 -13.51 42.24
C THR A 238 -42.59 -13.77 43.20
N PRO A 239 -41.93 -12.74 43.74
CA PRO A 239 -40.67 -12.92 44.42
C PRO A 239 -40.92 -13.27 45.91
N THR A 240 -40.37 -14.40 46.34
CA THR A 240 -40.52 -14.95 47.69
C THR A 240 -39.47 -14.37 48.64
N PHE A 241 -39.85 -13.31 49.36
CA PHE A 241 -39.01 -12.60 50.32
C PHE A 241 -39.52 -12.73 51.75
N ASP A 242 -38.66 -12.30 52.67
CA ASP A 242 -39.00 -12.08 54.06
C ASP A 242 -39.43 -10.55 54.52
N ARG A 243 -39.51 -9.31 53.78
CA ARG A 243 -39.99 -7.79 54.18
C ARG A 243 -39.92 -6.32 53.31
N VAL A 244 -40.89 -5.24 53.31
CA VAL A 244 -40.98 -3.59 53.12
C VAL A 244 -41.74 -2.47 52.05
N THR A 245 -41.29 -1.32 51.28
CA THR A 245 -41.81 -0.36 50.03
C THR A 245 -40.94 0.76 49.07
N ILE A 246 -41.10 1.12 47.67
CA ILE A 246 -40.07 1.54 46.48
C ILE A 246 -40.08 2.58 45.12
N ASN A 247 -39.14 2.59 44.01
CA ASN A 247 -38.85 3.54 42.72
C ASN A 247 -37.98 3.18 41.28
N ASN A 248 -37.53 4.06 40.23
CA ASN A 248 -37.16 3.88 38.65
C ASN A 248 -36.05 4.76 37.67
N PRO A 249 -35.69 4.59 36.27
CA PRO A 249 -34.55 5.19 35.27
C PRO A 249 -34.59 5.53 33.60
N THR A 250 -33.53 5.96 32.71
CA THR A 250 -33.49 6.35 31.10
C THR A 250 -32.12 6.55 30.11
N ILE A 251 -32.03 6.85 28.68
CA ILE A 251 -30.83 6.79 27.56
C ILE A 251 -30.72 7.50 26.00
N THR A 252 -29.55 7.56 25.13
CA THR A 252 -29.19 7.61 23.51
C THR A 252 -28.55 8.78 22.45
N THR A 253 -27.75 8.60 21.25
CA THR A 253 -27.32 9.55 19.97
C THR A 253 -26.24 9.23 18.69
N PRO A 254 -26.09 9.91 17.40
CA PRO A 254 -25.18 9.67 16.08
C PRO A 254 -24.59 10.78 14.92
N THR A 255 -23.76 10.57 13.75
CA THR A 255 -23.20 11.56 12.56
C THR A 255 -22.40 11.11 11.11
N ALA A 256 -22.00 11.93 9.98
CA ALA A 256 -21.22 11.63 8.58
C ALA A 256 -20.62 12.76 7.45
N GLU A 257 -19.84 12.53 6.23
CA GLU A 257 -19.17 13.51 5.10
C GLU A 257 -18.60 13.09 3.54
N ALA A 258 -17.93 13.91 2.55
CA ALA A 258 -17.56 13.71 0.98
C ALA A 258 -16.35 14.43 0.01
N PRO A 259 -16.07 14.24 -1.41
CA PRO A 259 -14.81 14.59 -2.38
C PRO A 259 -14.77 15.17 -3.99
N ALA A 260 -13.64 15.27 -4.88
CA ALA A 260 -13.43 15.94 -6.35
C ALA A 260 -12.21 15.64 -7.52
N VAL A 261 -12.01 16.30 -8.80
CA VAL A 261 -11.06 15.98 -10.10
C VAL A 261 -10.46 17.05 -11.28
N GLN A 262 -9.67 16.76 -12.45
CA GLN A 262 -8.88 17.67 -13.57
C GLN A 262 -8.48 17.28 -15.18
N ARG A 263 -7.72 18.05 -16.14
CA ARG A 263 -7.41 17.90 -17.75
C ARG A 263 -6.17 18.62 -18.68
N PRO A 264 -5.85 18.43 -20.08
CA PRO A 264 -4.59 18.79 -21.04
C PRO A 264 -4.56 19.42 -22.61
N THR A 265 -3.45 19.49 -23.55
CA THR A 265 -3.27 20.19 -25.01
C THR A 265 -2.07 19.90 -26.17
N VAL A 266 -1.82 20.56 -27.44
CA VAL A 266 -0.98 20.17 -28.79
C VAL A 266 -0.03 21.17 -29.78
N ASN A 267 0.25 21.09 -31.20
CA ASN A 267 1.52 21.47 -32.12
C ASN A 267 1.59 21.99 -33.75
N ILE A 268 2.75 22.11 -34.63
CA ILE A 268 3.05 22.81 -36.07
C ILE A 268 4.11 22.30 -37.30
N THR A 269 4.74 23.07 -38.35
CA THR A 269 5.51 22.72 -39.74
C THR A 269 6.74 23.60 -40.52
N ASN A 270 7.60 23.21 -41.62
CA ASN A 270 8.77 23.99 -42.44
C ASN A 270 9.53 23.57 -43.92
N ALA A 271 10.57 24.26 -44.65
CA ALA A 271 11.27 24.00 -46.10
C ALA A 271 12.72 24.63 -46.76
N ALA A 272 13.37 24.29 -48.00
CA ALA A 272 14.90 24.37 -48.54
C ALA A 272 15.56 24.96 -50.00
N THR A 273 16.80 24.55 -50.65
CA THR A 273 17.90 25.29 -51.60
C THR A 273 18.64 24.79 -53.05
N ILE A 274 19.98 25.05 -53.55
CA ILE A 274 20.63 25.07 -55.04
C ILE A 274 22.08 24.45 -55.72
N GLY A 275 23.20 25.12 -56.33
CA GLY A 275 24.58 24.74 -56.94
C GLY A 275 25.97 25.15 -56.27
N ASP A 276 26.03 25.93 -55.23
CA ASP A 276 25.03 25.87 -54.20
C ASP A 276 24.45 24.42 -53.95
N LEU A 277 24.95 23.31 -54.55
CA LEU A 277 24.51 21.91 -54.37
C LEU A 277 25.19 21.41 -53.12
N LEU A 278 26.43 21.87 -52.93
CA LEU A 278 27.10 21.90 -51.64
C LEU A 278 26.41 22.82 -50.61
N ASN A 279 25.51 23.72 -51.04
CA ASN A 279 24.56 24.46 -50.18
C ASN A 279 23.12 23.90 -50.27
N THR A 280 22.86 22.82 -51.04
CA THR A 280 21.57 22.11 -50.99
C THR A 280 21.59 21.22 -49.78
N GLY A 281 20.41 21.06 -49.22
CA GLY A 281 20.18 20.27 -48.04
C GLY A 281 18.69 20.27 -47.78
N TRP A 282 18.31 19.69 -46.66
CA TRP A 282 16.92 19.60 -46.24
C TRP A 282 16.85 19.93 -44.75
N ASN A 283 15.79 20.64 -44.35
CA ASN A 283 15.57 20.89 -42.93
C ASN A 283 15.14 19.60 -42.26
N LEU A 284 15.94 19.12 -41.31
CA LEU A 284 15.52 18.14 -40.34
C LEU A 284 14.47 18.79 -39.42
N GLN A 285 13.34 18.12 -39.20
CA GLN A 285 12.23 18.67 -38.41
C GLN A 285 11.85 17.74 -37.26
N GLY A 286 11.76 18.30 -36.06
CA GLY A 286 11.19 17.65 -34.89
C GLY A 286 9.74 18.10 -34.71
N ASN A 287 8.79 17.17 -34.85
CA ASN A 287 7.35 17.47 -34.75
C ASN A 287 6.94 18.68 -35.62
N GLY A 288 7.44 18.70 -36.86
CA GLY A 288 7.22 19.78 -37.83
C GLY A 288 7.88 21.12 -37.50
N LYS A 289 8.67 21.27 -36.44
CA LYS A 289 9.51 22.47 -36.26
C LYS A 289 10.88 22.19 -36.86
N ALA A 290 11.46 23.14 -37.60
CA ALA A 290 12.84 23.03 -38.07
C ALA A 290 13.80 22.91 -36.86
N VAL A 291 14.75 21.98 -36.96
CA VAL A 291 15.73 21.66 -35.90
C VAL A 291 17.15 21.81 -36.42
N ASP A 292 17.41 21.37 -37.67
CA ASP A 292 18.73 21.42 -38.30
C ASP A 292 18.59 21.50 -39.83
N PHE A 293 19.67 21.79 -40.57
CA PHE A 293 19.71 21.81 -42.03
C PHE A 293 20.87 20.94 -42.54
N VAL A 294 20.52 19.75 -43.03
CA VAL A 294 21.48 18.67 -43.31
C VAL A 294 22.07 18.82 -44.71
N GLN A 295 23.39 18.90 -44.80
CA GLN A 295 24.17 19.06 -46.03
C GLN A 295 24.42 17.73 -46.77
N PRO A 296 24.87 17.74 -48.03
CA PRO A 296 25.22 16.52 -48.75
C PRO A 296 26.47 15.90 -48.13
N TYR A 297 26.51 14.56 -48.10
CA TYR A 297 27.54 13.74 -47.45
C TYR A 297 27.52 13.72 -45.91
N GLU A 298 26.61 14.44 -45.24
CA GLU A 298 26.36 14.24 -43.82
C GLU A 298 25.57 12.94 -43.54
N THR A 299 25.59 12.47 -42.30
CA THR A 299 24.93 11.21 -41.89
C THR A 299 24.10 11.43 -40.63
N VAL A 300 22.78 11.50 -40.79
CA VAL A 300 21.83 11.53 -39.66
C VAL A 300 21.61 10.10 -39.18
N ASN A 301 21.83 9.84 -37.88
CA ASN A 301 21.70 8.51 -37.28
C ASN A 301 20.67 8.55 -36.14
N PHE A 302 19.47 8.04 -36.42
CA PHE A 302 18.40 7.89 -35.43
C PHE A 302 18.66 6.61 -34.62
N LYS A 303 19.31 6.77 -33.47
CA LYS A 303 19.65 5.66 -32.56
C LYS A 303 18.47 5.29 -31.65
N ASP A 304 18.39 4.01 -31.30
CA ASP A 304 17.60 3.52 -30.19
C ASP A 304 18.03 4.15 -28.86
N GLY A 305 17.06 4.37 -27.97
CA GLY A 305 17.31 4.67 -26.56
C GLY A 305 17.28 3.41 -25.70
N ASN A 306 17.53 3.55 -24.40
CA ASN A 306 17.48 2.42 -23.46
C ASN A 306 16.11 1.72 -23.53
N ALA A 307 15.02 2.49 -23.38
CA ALA A 307 13.63 2.00 -23.37
C ALA A 307 12.83 2.32 -24.66
N THR A 308 13.47 2.82 -25.73
CA THR A 308 12.80 3.20 -26.99
C THR A 308 13.54 2.65 -28.20
N THR A 309 12.83 2.42 -29.31
CA THR A 309 13.43 2.12 -30.61
C THR A 309 13.08 3.18 -31.65
N ALA A 310 14.02 3.51 -32.52
CA ALA A 310 13.84 4.50 -33.58
C ALA A 310 13.49 3.79 -34.90
N VAL A 311 12.26 3.97 -35.36
CA VAL A 311 11.75 3.33 -36.58
C VAL A 311 11.71 4.37 -37.71
N VAL A 312 12.62 4.22 -38.67
CA VAL A 312 12.71 5.08 -39.86
C VAL A 312 11.98 4.43 -41.02
N THR A 313 11.08 5.17 -41.67
CA THR A 313 10.32 4.74 -42.85
C THR A 313 10.33 5.83 -43.93
N THR A 314 10.06 5.47 -45.18
CA THR A 314 9.92 6.45 -46.27
C THR A 314 8.87 6.02 -47.28
N ASP A 315 8.15 7.01 -47.83
CA ASP A 315 7.23 6.84 -48.96
C ASP A 315 7.88 7.19 -50.33
N GLY A 316 9.17 7.53 -50.33
CA GLY A 316 9.92 8.00 -51.51
C GLY A 316 9.91 9.52 -51.70
N THR A 317 9.13 10.26 -50.92
CA THR A 317 9.09 11.74 -50.90
C THR A 317 9.37 12.32 -49.51
N THR A 318 8.91 11.65 -48.46
CA THR A 318 9.11 11.99 -47.05
C THR A 318 9.81 10.85 -46.32
N SER A 319 10.74 11.19 -45.43
CA SER A 319 11.34 10.25 -44.47
C SER A 319 10.73 10.49 -43.10
N ASN A 320 9.95 9.54 -42.60
CA ASN A 320 9.26 9.62 -41.31
C ASN A 320 10.05 8.83 -40.25
N VAL A 321 10.19 9.41 -39.06
CA VAL A 321 10.82 8.76 -37.91
C VAL A 321 9.81 8.70 -36.77
N SER A 322 9.42 7.48 -36.40
CA SER A 322 8.54 7.19 -35.27
C SER A 322 9.34 6.52 -34.15
N TYR A 323 9.04 6.86 -32.89
CA TYR A 323 9.69 6.26 -31.74
C TYR A 323 8.73 5.30 -31.05
N ASN A 324 9.09 4.02 -31.04
CA ASN A 324 8.37 3.00 -30.29
C ASN A 324 8.97 2.86 -28.89
N VAL A 325 8.17 2.37 -27.95
CA VAL A 325 8.55 2.08 -26.56
C VAL A 325 8.73 0.58 -26.37
N LYS A 326 9.78 0.18 -25.66
CA LYS A 326 10.04 -1.21 -25.27
C LYS A 326 9.22 -1.51 -24.01
N VAL A 327 8.39 -2.54 -24.06
CA VAL A 327 7.51 -2.96 -22.97
C VAL A 327 7.68 -4.46 -22.71
N ASP A 328 7.39 -4.92 -21.50
CA ASP A 328 7.51 -6.33 -21.10
C ASP A 328 6.29 -7.19 -21.51
N GLY A 329 5.15 -6.55 -21.77
CA GLY A 329 3.89 -7.24 -22.09
C GLY A 329 3.20 -7.84 -20.86
N SER A 330 3.61 -7.46 -19.63
CA SER A 330 3.13 -8.06 -18.39
C SER A 330 2.91 -7.06 -17.24
N THR A 331 3.67 -5.96 -17.19
CA THR A 331 3.38 -4.80 -16.33
C THR A 331 2.96 -3.58 -17.15
N ILE A 332 3.46 -3.46 -18.38
CA ILE A 332 3.13 -2.39 -19.32
C ILE A 332 2.87 -3.00 -20.72
N MET A 333 1.87 -2.48 -21.42
CA MET A 333 1.51 -2.89 -22.79
C MET A 333 1.31 -1.66 -23.70
N VAL A 334 1.32 -1.90 -25.02
CA VAL A 334 0.95 -0.89 -26.02
C VAL A 334 -0.34 -1.32 -26.70
N GLU A 335 -1.41 -0.56 -26.50
CA GLU A 335 -2.75 -0.82 -27.04
C GLU A 335 -3.28 0.44 -27.73
N ASP A 336 -3.82 0.29 -28.95
CA ASP A 336 -4.28 1.40 -29.81
C ASP A 336 -3.30 2.59 -29.94
N GLY A 337 -1.99 2.30 -29.82
CA GLY A 337 -0.91 3.30 -29.89
C GLY A 337 -0.64 4.07 -28.60
N GLN A 338 -1.28 3.72 -27.49
CA GLN A 338 -1.06 4.28 -26.15
C GLN A 338 -0.38 3.26 -25.23
N LEU A 339 0.25 3.75 -24.15
CA LEU A 339 0.79 2.92 -23.08
C LEU A 339 -0.30 2.61 -22.05
N THR A 340 -0.66 1.33 -21.92
CA THR A 340 -1.55 0.81 -20.89
C THR A 340 -0.73 0.19 -19.76
N ALA A 341 -1.06 0.49 -18.50
CA ALA A 341 -0.50 -0.22 -17.35
C ALA A 341 -1.34 -1.47 -17.04
N VAL A 342 -0.70 -2.63 -16.96
CA VAL A 342 -1.33 -3.89 -16.57
C VAL A 342 -1.38 -3.94 -15.05
N ILE A 343 -2.48 -3.42 -14.48
CA ILE A 343 -2.73 -3.47 -13.04
C ILE A 343 -3.22 -4.88 -12.68
N PRO A 344 -2.55 -5.63 -11.78
CA PRO A 344 -3.03 -6.93 -11.34
C PRO A 344 -4.41 -6.83 -10.68
N GLU A 345 -5.29 -7.81 -10.92
CA GLU A 345 -6.59 -7.87 -10.27
C GLU A 345 -6.43 -8.03 -8.75
N VAL A 346 -6.78 -6.98 -8.01
CA VAL A 346 -6.83 -7.02 -6.55
C VAL A 346 -8.03 -7.85 -6.14
N LYS A 347 -7.78 -9.05 -5.59
CA LYS A 347 -8.83 -9.93 -5.10
C LYS A 347 -9.39 -9.40 -3.77
N TYR A 348 -10.69 -9.13 -3.79
CA TYR A 348 -11.43 -8.73 -2.59
C TYR A 348 -11.94 -9.98 -1.86
N GLY A 349 -11.71 -10.03 -0.54
CA GLY A 349 -12.37 -10.96 0.36
C GLY A 349 -13.72 -10.43 0.83
N THR A 350 -14.46 -11.21 1.62
CA THR A 350 -15.73 -10.75 2.22
C THR A 350 -15.82 -11.29 3.64
N VAL A 351 -15.85 -10.39 4.62
CA VAL A 351 -16.14 -10.75 6.01
C VAL A 351 -17.61 -10.46 6.34
N ALA A 352 -18.18 -11.22 7.26
CA ALA A 352 -19.53 -11.00 7.77
C ALA A 352 -19.62 -11.36 9.25
N ALA A 353 -20.62 -10.82 9.94
CA ALA A 353 -20.96 -11.25 11.29
C ALA A 353 -21.83 -12.53 11.24
N GLU A 354 -21.48 -13.53 12.04
CA GLU A 354 -22.27 -14.75 12.24
C GLU A 354 -23.37 -14.55 13.29
N GLU A 355 -24.29 -15.52 13.40
CA GLU A 355 -25.48 -15.48 14.27
C GLU A 355 -25.16 -15.28 15.78
N VAL A 356 -23.94 -15.59 16.21
CA VAL A 356 -23.46 -15.36 17.59
C VAL A 356 -22.77 -14.00 17.82
N GLY A 357 -22.53 -13.21 16.77
CA GLY A 357 -21.92 -11.87 16.83
C GLY A 357 -20.44 -11.80 16.47
N THR A 358 -19.78 -12.94 16.24
CA THR A 358 -18.38 -13.03 15.77
C THR A 358 -18.25 -12.68 14.29
N ILE A 359 -17.17 -12.00 13.91
CA ILE A 359 -16.84 -11.77 12.50
C ILE A 359 -16.05 -12.96 11.95
N ALA A 360 -16.47 -13.49 10.81
CA ALA A 360 -15.81 -14.57 10.08
C ALA A 360 -15.49 -14.15 8.63
N ASP A 361 -14.50 -14.81 8.01
CA ASP A 361 -14.32 -14.78 6.55
C ASP A 361 -15.35 -15.72 5.93
N VAL A 362 -16.15 -15.18 4.99
CA VAL A 362 -17.22 -15.89 4.29
C VAL A 362 -16.97 -15.93 2.77
N GLY A 363 -15.78 -15.55 2.31
CA GLY A 363 -15.38 -15.59 0.91
C GLY A 363 -14.69 -16.90 0.51
N ASP A 364 -14.86 -17.32 -0.76
CA ASP A 364 -14.17 -18.49 -1.33
C ASP A 364 -12.65 -18.29 -1.52
N THR A 365 -12.12 -17.07 -1.35
CA THR A 365 -10.70 -16.75 -1.48
C THR A 365 -10.23 -15.69 -0.48
N PRO A 366 -9.12 -15.93 0.25
CA PRO A 366 -8.46 -14.89 1.05
C PRO A 366 -8.07 -13.69 0.18
N GLY A 367 -8.39 -12.49 0.66
CA GLY A 367 -8.18 -11.23 -0.07
C GLY A 367 -8.29 -10.02 0.85
N VAL A 368 -8.26 -8.81 0.27
CA VAL A 368 -8.47 -7.56 1.02
C VAL A 368 -9.95 -7.22 1.14
N VAL A 369 -10.40 -6.71 2.28
CA VAL A 369 -11.79 -6.26 2.47
C VAL A 369 -11.93 -4.78 2.13
N THR A 370 -13.12 -4.36 1.69
CA THR A 370 -13.43 -2.93 1.50
C THR A 370 -13.74 -2.24 2.83
N SER A 371 -13.64 -0.91 2.87
CA SER A 371 -14.11 -0.10 4.01
C SER A 371 -15.55 -0.42 4.38
N ASP A 372 -16.39 -0.57 3.36
CA ASP A 372 -17.83 -0.66 3.50
C ASP A 372 -18.21 -2.04 4.04
N ASN A 373 -17.62 -3.11 3.50
CA ASN A 373 -17.79 -4.47 4.03
C ASN A 373 -17.27 -4.60 5.48
N LEU A 374 -16.14 -3.96 5.81
CA LEU A 374 -15.62 -3.95 7.18
C LEU A 374 -16.56 -3.19 8.14
N VAL A 375 -17.10 -2.04 7.73
CA VAL A 375 -18.06 -1.26 8.54
C VAL A 375 -19.39 -2.00 8.70
N GLU A 376 -19.90 -2.65 7.66
CA GLU A 376 -21.09 -3.51 7.73
C GLU A 376 -20.87 -4.70 8.67
N ALA A 377 -19.76 -5.41 8.54
CA ALA A 377 -19.42 -6.55 9.41
C ALA A 377 -19.23 -6.12 10.87
N ILE A 378 -18.59 -4.97 11.14
CA ILE A 378 -18.49 -4.41 12.50
C ILE A 378 -19.86 -4.03 13.05
N ASN A 379 -20.69 -3.30 12.29
CA ASN A 379 -22.02 -2.89 12.74
C ASN A 379 -23.00 -4.06 12.92
N ALA A 380 -22.79 -5.19 12.22
CA ALA A 380 -23.54 -6.43 12.40
C ALA A 380 -22.94 -7.37 13.47
N SER A 381 -21.67 -7.18 13.85
CA SER A 381 -21.02 -7.92 14.95
C SER A 381 -21.61 -7.53 16.31
N GLY A 382 -21.24 -8.26 17.37
CA GLY A 382 -21.74 -7.93 18.69
C GLY A 382 -21.38 -8.91 19.81
N TRP A 383 -22.01 -8.70 20.96
CA TRP A 383 -21.96 -9.63 22.09
C TRP A 383 -23.36 -10.08 22.49
N ASN A 384 -23.45 -11.35 22.88
CA ASN A 384 -24.72 -12.06 23.03
C ASN A 384 -25.19 -12.13 24.49
N VAL A 385 -26.51 -12.25 24.67
CA VAL A 385 -27.17 -11.83 25.91
C VAL A 385 -28.41 -12.73 26.16
N THR A 386 -28.46 -13.49 27.27
CA THR A 386 -29.55 -14.44 27.61
C THR A 386 -30.11 -14.40 29.06
N ALA A 387 -31.44 -14.41 29.21
CA ALA A 387 -32.11 -14.28 30.52
C ALA A 387 -31.93 -15.51 31.45
N ALA A 388 -31.30 -15.33 32.61
CA ALA A 388 -30.98 -16.39 33.57
C ALA A 388 -31.66 -16.21 34.94
N GLY A 389 -31.95 -17.33 35.62
CA GLY A 389 -32.46 -17.37 37.01
C GLY A 389 -33.72 -18.19 37.22
N ALA A 390 -33.94 -18.66 38.45
CA ALA A 390 -35.10 -19.48 38.85
C ALA A 390 -36.48 -18.78 38.69
N ASN A 391 -36.48 -17.51 38.30
CA ASN A 391 -37.66 -16.67 38.09
C ASN A 391 -37.53 -15.76 36.86
N ALA A 392 -36.55 -15.99 35.99
CA ALA A 392 -36.39 -15.22 34.75
C ALA A 392 -37.55 -15.49 33.78
N THR A 393 -37.90 -14.49 32.98
CA THR A 393 -39.00 -14.58 32.00
C THR A 393 -38.56 -13.97 30.68
N GLY A 394 -38.82 -14.63 29.55
CA GLY A 394 -38.44 -14.13 28.23
C GLY A 394 -37.00 -14.47 27.81
N SER A 395 -36.46 -15.61 28.29
CA SER A 395 -35.13 -16.10 27.88
C SER A 395 -35.02 -16.38 26.40
N LYS A 396 -34.22 -15.57 25.72
CA LYS A 396 -33.62 -15.81 24.42
C LYS A 396 -32.20 -15.25 24.43
N ASN A 397 -31.31 -15.83 23.61
CA ASN A 397 -30.09 -15.15 23.18
C ASN A 397 -30.47 -13.99 22.24
N GLU A 398 -29.67 -12.93 22.25
CA GLU A 398 -29.95 -11.64 21.63
C GLU A 398 -28.66 -10.80 21.59
N LEU A 399 -28.50 -9.94 20.58
CA LEU A 399 -27.22 -9.28 20.27
C LEU A 399 -27.23 -7.80 20.69
N ILE A 400 -26.14 -7.26 21.28
CA ILE A 400 -25.81 -5.82 21.16
C ILE A 400 -25.04 -5.68 19.85
N ASN A 401 -25.55 -4.87 18.93
CA ASN A 401 -24.73 -4.31 17.87
C ASN A 401 -24.03 -3.00 18.32
N PRO A 402 -22.84 -2.66 17.80
CA PRO A 402 -22.15 -1.41 18.16
C PRO A 402 -23.03 -0.17 18.04
N GLY A 403 -23.06 0.63 19.12
CA GLY A 403 -23.90 1.83 19.24
C GLY A 403 -25.26 1.60 19.93
N GLU A 404 -25.71 0.35 20.08
CA GLU A 404 -26.91 0.04 20.88
C GLU A 404 -26.68 0.24 22.38
N THR A 405 -27.77 0.35 23.14
CA THR A 405 -27.72 0.75 24.56
C THR A 405 -28.41 -0.23 25.51
N VAL A 406 -27.59 -0.89 26.33
CA VAL A 406 -28.04 -1.66 27.50
C VAL A 406 -28.72 -0.73 28.52
N THR A 407 -29.93 -1.08 28.97
CA THR A 407 -30.59 -0.40 30.10
C THR A 407 -30.86 -1.36 31.24
N PHE A 408 -30.09 -1.24 32.30
CA PHE A 408 -30.37 -1.87 33.58
C PHE A 408 -31.48 -1.08 34.30
N GLN A 409 -32.58 -1.74 34.68
CA GLN A 409 -33.72 -1.08 35.33
C GLN A 409 -34.09 -1.78 36.64
N ALA A 410 -33.98 -1.07 37.76
CA ALA A 410 -34.46 -1.57 39.04
C ALA A 410 -35.99 -1.68 39.04
N GLY A 411 -36.48 -2.87 39.36
CA GLY A 411 -37.90 -3.09 39.58
C GLY A 411 -38.36 -2.63 40.97
N LYS A 412 -39.67 -2.79 41.18
CA LYS A 412 -40.30 -2.70 42.51
C LYS A 412 -39.45 -3.52 43.50
N ASN A 413 -38.98 -2.92 44.60
CA ASN A 413 -38.20 -3.56 45.67
C ASN A 413 -36.67 -3.47 45.52
N MET A 414 -36.18 -2.78 44.49
CA MET A 414 -34.75 -2.64 44.24
C MET A 414 -34.33 -1.18 44.03
N THR A 415 -33.05 -0.88 44.28
CA THR A 415 -32.31 0.20 43.64
C THR A 415 -31.36 -0.38 42.59
N VAL A 416 -31.03 0.43 41.59
CA VAL A 416 -29.82 0.23 40.76
C VAL A 416 -29.09 1.57 40.72
N VAL A 417 -27.79 1.55 40.99
CA VAL A 417 -26.92 2.73 40.96
C VAL A 417 -25.81 2.48 39.96
N GLN A 418 -25.71 3.34 38.95
CA GLN A 418 -24.61 3.33 37.99
C GLN A 418 -23.51 4.31 38.43
N SER A 419 -22.26 3.86 38.38
CA SER A 419 -21.06 4.69 38.53
C SER A 419 -20.03 4.27 37.48
N GLY A 420 -19.98 5.00 36.36
CA GLY A 420 -19.24 4.56 35.17
C GLY A 420 -19.74 3.21 34.68
N ASN A 421 -18.86 2.21 34.65
CA ASN A 421 -19.15 0.85 34.21
C ASN A 421 -19.69 -0.06 35.33
N THR A 422 -19.68 0.40 36.60
CA THR A 422 -20.25 -0.34 37.74
C THR A 422 -21.76 -0.12 37.83
N PHE A 423 -22.52 -1.20 37.97
CA PHE A 423 -23.94 -1.19 38.36
C PHE A 423 -24.12 -1.95 39.67
N THR A 424 -24.53 -1.27 40.74
CA THR A 424 -24.86 -1.93 42.01
C THR A 424 -26.36 -2.08 42.19
N TYR A 425 -26.78 -3.27 42.61
CA TYR A 425 -28.13 -3.55 43.09
C TYR A 425 -28.17 -3.63 44.61
N ALA A 426 -29.20 -3.06 45.20
CA ALA A 426 -29.56 -3.26 46.60
C ALA A 426 -31.08 -3.28 46.75
N THR A 427 -31.58 -3.80 47.87
CA THR A 427 -32.91 -3.42 48.33
C THR A 427 -32.89 -1.93 48.72
N GLN A 428 -33.97 -1.20 48.49
CA GLN A 428 -34.16 0.09 49.16
C GLN A 428 -34.33 -0.14 50.69
N ASP A 429 -34.24 0.91 51.50
CA ASP A 429 -34.36 0.76 52.96
C ASP A 429 -35.78 0.30 53.35
N ASP A 430 -36.78 0.87 52.67
CA ASP A 430 -38.15 0.38 52.58
C ASP A 430 -38.31 -0.49 51.26
N VAL A 431 -38.63 -1.82 51.21
CA VAL A 431 -38.99 -2.60 49.93
C VAL A 431 -40.24 -3.56 49.88
N ASN A 432 -41.28 -3.34 49.03
CA ASN A 432 -42.75 -3.69 49.11
C ASN A 432 -43.28 -5.15 49.14
N PHE A 433 -44.07 -5.57 50.16
CA PHE A 433 -44.72 -6.90 50.19
C PHE A 433 -46.17 -6.98 50.70
N ASN A 434 -46.95 -7.87 50.07
CA ASN A 434 -48.34 -8.18 50.42
C ASN A 434 -48.46 -9.20 51.57
N SER A 435 -47.46 -10.06 51.72
CA SER A 435 -47.36 -11.14 52.70
C SER A 435 -45.89 -11.47 52.97
N VAL A 436 -45.62 -12.08 54.13
CA VAL A 436 -44.27 -12.50 54.58
C VAL A 436 -44.39 -13.91 55.14
N GLN A 437 -43.64 -14.88 54.62
CA GLN A 437 -43.66 -16.27 55.11
C GLN A 437 -42.26 -16.71 55.54
N PHE A 438 -42.13 -17.21 56.78
CA PHE A 438 -40.84 -17.61 57.33
C PHE A 438 -40.42 -19.02 56.88
N GLY A 439 -39.93 -19.12 55.64
CA GLY A 439 -39.57 -20.38 54.99
C GLY A 439 -40.77 -21.24 54.59
N ASN A 440 -40.52 -22.27 53.77
CA ASN A 440 -41.51 -22.94 52.91
C ASN A 440 -42.81 -23.44 53.59
N ASN A 441 -42.79 -23.73 54.90
CA ASN A 441 -43.95 -24.17 55.67
C ASN A 441 -44.14 -23.37 56.98
N GLY A 442 -43.42 -22.26 57.16
CA GLY A 442 -43.53 -21.42 58.37
C GLY A 442 -44.79 -20.55 58.38
N PRO A 443 -45.10 -19.88 59.50
CA PRO A 443 -46.22 -18.96 59.58
C PRO A 443 -46.09 -17.80 58.59
N THR A 444 -47.24 -17.34 58.09
CA THR A 444 -47.36 -16.20 57.19
C THR A 444 -47.95 -15.00 57.94
N ILE A 445 -47.26 -13.85 57.86
CA ILE A 445 -47.77 -12.54 58.28
C ILE A 445 -48.46 -11.87 57.08
N THR A 446 -49.66 -11.34 57.31
CA THR A 446 -50.51 -10.67 56.32
C THR A 446 -51.22 -9.47 56.95
N ASN A 447 -51.64 -8.51 56.11
CA ASN A 447 -52.57 -7.45 56.51
C ASN A 447 -54.01 -7.97 56.35
N ASN A 448 -54.79 -7.97 57.44
CA ASN A 448 -56.22 -8.26 57.41
C ASN A 448 -57.02 -7.09 58.00
N GLY A 449 -57.63 -6.28 57.13
CA GLY A 449 -58.44 -5.13 57.53
C GLY A 449 -57.68 -4.06 58.33
N GLY A 450 -56.38 -3.89 58.08
CA GLY A 450 -55.49 -3.00 58.84
C GLY A 450 -54.81 -3.65 60.05
N ASN A 451 -55.10 -4.92 60.35
CA ASN A 451 -54.52 -5.66 61.47
C ASN A 451 -53.43 -6.62 61.00
N ILE A 452 -52.50 -6.95 61.90
CA ILE A 452 -51.54 -8.04 61.71
C ILE A 452 -52.29 -9.37 61.85
N ASN A 453 -52.32 -10.17 60.78
CA ASN A 453 -52.84 -11.53 60.78
C ASN A 453 -51.68 -12.53 60.65
N ILE A 454 -51.60 -13.48 61.59
CA ILE A 454 -50.57 -14.52 61.63
C ILE A 454 -51.25 -15.89 61.55
N ALA A 455 -50.98 -16.63 60.48
CA ALA A 455 -51.57 -17.93 60.22
C ALA A 455 -50.51 -18.94 59.74
N ALA A 456 -50.86 -20.22 59.69
CA ALA A 456 -50.11 -21.23 58.96
C ALA A 456 -50.33 -21.05 57.43
N PRO A 457 -49.55 -21.73 56.57
CA PRO A 457 -49.66 -21.58 55.11
C PRO A 457 -51.03 -21.89 54.51
N ASP A 458 -51.83 -22.71 55.21
CA ASP A 458 -53.22 -23.08 54.88
C ASP A 458 -54.27 -22.08 55.41
N GLY A 459 -53.84 -21.03 56.12
CA GLY A 459 -54.72 -20.07 56.81
C GLY A 459 -55.14 -20.49 58.22
N SER A 460 -54.71 -21.66 58.73
CA SER A 460 -55.08 -22.12 60.08
C SER A 460 -54.42 -21.28 61.19
N PRO A 461 -55.09 -21.08 62.35
CA PRO A 461 -54.50 -20.37 63.49
C PRO A 461 -53.24 -21.07 64.03
N VAL A 462 -52.18 -20.28 64.27
CA VAL A 462 -50.92 -20.77 64.86
C VAL A 462 -50.81 -20.44 66.35
N ARG A 463 -49.97 -21.19 67.07
CA ARG A 463 -49.60 -20.88 68.46
C ARG A 463 -48.53 -19.79 68.47
N ILE A 464 -48.80 -18.68 69.15
CA ILE A 464 -47.72 -17.77 69.60
C ILE A 464 -47.02 -18.46 70.77
N THR A 465 -45.75 -18.81 70.59
CA THR A 465 -44.91 -19.49 71.60
C THR A 465 -43.95 -18.51 72.26
N ASN A 466 -43.27 -18.95 73.33
CA ASN A 466 -42.31 -18.14 74.10
C ASN A 466 -42.89 -16.81 74.68
N VAL A 467 -44.20 -16.75 74.92
CA VAL A 467 -44.86 -15.61 75.55
C VAL A 467 -44.49 -15.58 77.04
N ALA A 468 -43.73 -14.57 77.45
CA ALA A 468 -43.37 -14.34 78.85
C ALA A 468 -44.63 -14.05 79.71
N PRO A 469 -44.58 -14.25 81.04
CA PRO A 469 -45.68 -13.86 81.92
C PRO A 469 -45.93 -12.35 81.87
N GLY A 470 -47.12 -11.95 81.43
CA GLY A 470 -47.56 -10.55 81.41
C GLY A 470 -47.64 -9.94 82.80
N LYS A 471 -47.35 -8.64 82.91
CA LYS A 471 -47.30 -7.86 84.16
C LYS A 471 -48.26 -6.68 84.12
N ASP A 472 -48.31 -5.98 82.99
CA ASP A 472 -49.13 -4.79 82.80
C ASP A 472 -50.49 -5.15 82.19
N GLY A 473 -51.49 -4.27 82.37
CA GLY A 473 -52.88 -4.53 81.98
C GLY A 473 -53.14 -4.68 80.47
N THR A 474 -52.12 -4.48 79.64
CA THR A 474 -52.12 -4.63 78.18
C THR A 474 -51.36 -5.86 77.69
N ASP A 475 -50.72 -6.62 78.59
CA ASP A 475 -49.87 -7.76 78.22
C ASP A 475 -50.68 -9.01 77.85
N ALA A 476 -50.12 -9.83 76.96
CA ALA A 476 -50.66 -11.15 76.66
C ALA A 476 -50.46 -12.12 77.85
N VAL A 477 -51.54 -12.68 78.37
CA VAL A 477 -51.50 -13.68 79.45
C VAL A 477 -51.07 -15.04 78.89
N ASN A 478 -50.01 -15.63 79.45
CA ASN A 478 -49.53 -16.93 79.01
C ASN A 478 -50.27 -18.11 79.69
N VAL A 479 -50.09 -19.31 79.13
CA VAL A 479 -50.82 -20.52 79.58
C VAL A 479 -50.51 -20.89 81.04
N ASP A 480 -49.32 -20.59 81.55
CA ASP A 480 -48.93 -20.94 82.92
C ASP A 480 -49.45 -19.94 83.96
N GLN A 481 -49.57 -18.65 83.62
CA GLN A 481 -50.34 -17.68 84.41
C GLN A 481 -51.81 -18.10 84.54
N LEU A 482 -52.41 -18.55 83.44
CA LEU A 482 -53.80 -19.03 83.42
C LEU A 482 -53.97 -20.30 84.26
N LYS A 483 -53.02 -21.25 84.22
CA LYS A 483 -53.00 -22.42 85.12
C LYS A 483 -52.87 -22.01 86.59
N ALA A 484 -51.98 -21.08 86.91
CA ALA A 484 -51.72 -20.64 88.29
C ALA A 484 -52.93 -19.98 88.95
N HIS A 485 -53.76 -19.26 88.18
CA HIS A 485 -54.99 -18.62 88.67
C HIS A 485 -56.22 -19.54 88.65
N ARG A 486 -56.12 -20.77 88.15
CA ARG A 486 -57.25 -21.71 88.04
C ARG A 486 -57.53 -22.39 89.38
N THR A 487 -58.36 -21.76 90.21
CA THR A 487 -58.92 -22.36 91.43
C THR A 487 -59.73 -23.62 91.11
N ALA A 488 -59.36 -24.75 91.72
CA ALA A 488 -60.08 -26.01 91.59
C ALA A 488 -61.29 -26.02 92.54
N VAL A 489 -62.48 -25.76 91.99
CA VAL A 489 -63.74 -25.83 92.76
C VAL A 489 -64.20 -27.29 92.87
N THR A 490 -63.70 -28.01 93.87
CA THR A 490 -64.24 -29.32 94.25
C THR A 490 -65.65 -29.15 94.80
N GLY A 491 -66.64 -29.82 94.18
CA GLY A 491 -68.04 -29.70 94.57
C GLY A 491 -68.29 -30.21 96.00
N GLY A 492 -68.58 -29.31 96.92
CA GLY A 492 -69.01 -29.68 98.28
C GLY A 492 -70.35 -30.41 98.27
N THR A 493 -70.45 -31.52 99.00
CA THR A 493 -71.61 -32.45 98.98
C THR A 493 -72.89 -31.92 99.66
N LYS A 494 -73.00 -30.59 99.83
CA LYS A 494 -74.17 -29.90 100.38
C LYS A 494 -74.37 -28.55 99.68
N TYR A 495 -75.24 -28.51 98.68
CA TYR A 495 -76.40 -27.58 98.57
C TYR A 495 -77.16 -27.88 97.27
N CYS A 496 -78.50 -27.81 97.31
CA CYS A 496 -79.35 -28.12 96.17
C CYS A 496 -79.93 -26.82 95.59
N PHE A 497 -79.78 -26.59 94.28
CA PHE A 497 -80.26 -25.38 93.62
C PHE A 497 -81.77 -25.44 93.38
N CYS A 498 -82.54 -24.70 94.17
CA CYS A 498 -83.99 -24.58 93.98
C CYS A 498 -84.33 -23.65 92.81
N ASN A 499 -85.15 -24.12 91.88
CA ASN A 499 -85.48 -23.42 90.65
C ASN A 499 -86.57 -22.36 90.88
N PHE A 500 -86.21 -21.07 90.89
CA PHE A 500 -87.11 -19.97 91.32
C PHE A 500 -88.06 -19.47 90.20
N ILE A 501 -88.92 -20.36 89.69
CA ILE A 501 -89.90 -19.99 88.66
C ILE A 501 -91.09 -19.25 89.29
N ARG A 502 -91.22 -17.94 89.02
CA ARG A 502 -92.44 -17.16 89.30
C ARG A 502 -93.02 -16.46 88.07
N ARG A 503 -93.98 -17.17 87.45
CA ARG A 503 -95.20 -16.64 86.81
C ARG A 503 -95.05 -15.51 85.77
N ARG A 504 -95.09 -15.89 84.48
CA ARG A 504 -95.95 -15.15 83.54
C ARG A 504 -97.42 -15.50 83.85
N ARG A 505 -98.28 -14.50 84.05
CA ARG A 505 -99.72 -14.65 83.78
C ARG A 505 -99.95 -14.27 82.32
N ARG A 506 -100.66 -15.09 81.55
CA ARG A 506 -101.57 -14.55 80.52
C ARG A 506 -102.85 -14.11 81.22
N GLN A 507 -103.55 -13.12 80.68
CA GLN A 507 -104.92 -12.83 81.11
C GLN A 507 -105.89 -13.70 80.34
N ASP A 508 -107.00 -14.02 80.99
CA ASP A 508 -108.24 -14.45 80.35
C ASP A 508 -109.43 -13.78 81.08
N TYR A 509 -110.38 -13.30 80.28
CA TYR A 509 -111.82 -13.17 80.57
C TYR A 509 -112.33 -12.14 81.62
N LEU A 510 -112.70 -10.96 81.08
CA LEU A 510 -114.05 -10.36 81.06
C LEU A 510 -114.75 -9.84 82.35
N TYR A 511 -115.43 -8.70 82.15
CA TYR A 511 -116.50 -8.05 82.95
C TYR A 511 -116.06 -7.46 84.32
N ARG A 512 -116.60 -6.33 84.77
CA ARG A 512 -117.69 -5.49 84.22
C ARG A 512 -117.44 -4.01 84.46
#